data_AF-A0A7C1XMJ7-F1
#
_entry.id   AF-A0A7C1XMJ7-F1
#
_cell.length_a   1.000
_cell.length_b   1.000
_cell.length_c   1.000
_cell.angle_alpha   90.00
_cell.angle_beta   90.00
_cell.angle_gamma   90.00
#
_symmetry.space_group_name_H-M   'P 1'
#
loop_
_entity.id
_entity.type
_entity.pdbx_description
1 polymer ?
#
loop_
_entity_poly.entity_id
_entity_poly.type
_entity_poly.pdbx_seq_one_letter_code
_entity_poly.pdbx_strand_id
1 'polypeptide(L)'
;MVLADGWDPNSKASNTDSIVNTRHNMTMSYLGGASVNMDSARNDYAEVCVYCHTPHGANSTIGAPLWNRTNPGTSYTVYNKPLTSGQTASAPGVNSLICLSCHDGTVAIDSIINMPNRPGSKSYDPTQQTAQNDAFLSSWPDNSPIMHAKLSDCLLCHTSTNPFAPDFTAFLIGTDLRDDHPVGVSLPDTTIYDFNPTTGTAGNLSFYDTNSNGRADSNELRFYNSGQGYEVECASCHNPHGTPVNSAPVNGKHGGPLIPSFLRVKDQSTLCLTCHNK
;
A
#
# COMPACT_ATOMS: atom_id res chain seq x y z
N MET A 1 -14.91 15.82 5.06
CA MET A 1 -13.64 15.85 4.30
C MET A 1 -12.64 15.06 5.11
N VAL A 2 -12.54 13.75 4.84
CA VAL A 2 -11.61 12.87 5.56
C VAL A 2 -10.27 13.03 4.86
N LEU A 3 -9.31 13.61 5.58
CA LEU A 3 -7.94 13.80 5.12
C LEU A 3 -7.22 12.48 5.38
N ALA A 4 -7.19 11.57 4.41
CA ALA A 4 -6.55 10.27 4.54
C ALA A 4 -4.99 10.34 4.63
N ASP A 5 -4.39 11.50 4.92
CA ASP A 5 -2.95 11.75 4.70
C ASP A 5 -2.55 13.23 4.87
N GLY A 6 -3.44 14.17 4.56
CA GLY A 6 -3.06 15.57 4.33
C GLY A 6 -2.78 16.35 5.61
N TRP A 7 -3.31 15.90 6.75
CA TRP A 7 -3.08 16.58 8.02
C TRP A 7 -3.29 15.64 9.20
N ASP A 8 -2.19 15.11 9.74
CA ASP A 8 -2.12 14.86 11.19
C ASP A 8 -1.21 15.93 11.80
N PRO A 9 -1.75 16.86 12.61
CA PRO A 9 -0.96 17.90 13.27
C PRO A 9 0.13 17.35 14.21
N ASN A 10 0.05 16.08 14.59
CA ASN A 10 1.03 15.40 15.44
C ASN A 10 2.13 14.66 14.65
N SER A 11 1.96 14.50 13.33
CA SER A 11 2.95 13.86 12.48
C SER A 11 4.12 14.78 12.18
N LYS A 12 5.35 14.37 12.50
CA LYS A 12 6.57 15.08 12.04
C LYS A 12 7.09 14.59 10.68
N ALA A 13 6.42 13.62 10.06
CA ALA A 13 6.75 13.19 8.70
C ALA A 13 6.44 14.33 7.72
N SER A 14 7.42 14.76 6.92
CA SER A 14 7.25 15.90 6.01
C SER A 14 6.36 15.59 4.81
N ASN A 15 6.17 14.30 4.47
CA ASN A 15 5.47 13.84 3.28
C ASN A 15 6.05 14.47 1.99
N THR A 16 7.38 14.55 1.90
CA THR A 16 8.10 15.10 0.74
C THR A 16 9.09 14.10 0.18
N ASP A 17 9.41 14.24 -1.10
CA ASP A 17 10.50 13.58 -1.81
C ASP A 17 10.29 12.07 -2.01
N SER A 18 10.20 11.28 -0.94
CA SER A 18 10.18 9.82 -0.98
C SER A 18 9.39 9.22 0.18
N ILE A 19 9.03 7.94 0.04
CA ILE A 19 8.43 7.10 1.09
C ILE A 19 9.12 7.21 2.44
N VAL A 20 10.44 7.39 2.45
CA VAL A 20 11.29 7.56 3.65
C VAL A 20 10.84 8.73 4.54
N ASN A 21 10.18 9.75 4.00
CA ASN A 21 9.72 10.91 4.74
C ASN A 21 8.21 10.86 5.05
N THR A 22 7.61 9.67 4.99
CA THR A 22 6.18 9.45 5.21
C THR A 22 5.96 8.44 6.35
N ARG A 23 4.71 8.24 6.75
CA ARG A 23 4.35 7.22 7.76
C ARG A 23 4.55 5.78 7.30
N HIS A 24 4.56 5.54 5.99
CA HIS A 24 4.83 4.21 5.44
C HIS A 24 6.31 3.83 5.51
N ASN A 25 7.17 4.70 6.03
CA ASN A 25 8.54 4.33 6.35
C ASN A 25 8.65 3.45 7.60
N MET A 26 7.55 3.28 8.33
CA MET A 26 7.42 2.43 9.51
C MET A 26 8.45 2.72 10.61
N THR A 27 9.18 3.84 10.57
CA THR A 27 10.05 4.27 11.66
C THR A 27 9.28 5.19 12.60
N MET A 28 9.63 5.10 13.88
CA MET A 28 9.02 5.91 14.94
C MET A 28 9.78 7.21 15.19
N SER A 29 10.80 7.52 14.39
CA SER A 29 11.68 8.69 14.59
C SER A 29 10.92 10.02 14.61
N TYR A 30 9.73 10.07 14.03
CA TYR A 30 8.85 11.25 14.02
C TYR A 30 8.01 11.40 15.29
N LEU A 31 7.90 10.38 16.14
CA LEU A 31 7.00 10.33 17.30
C LEU A 31 7.67 10.81 18.61
N GLY A 32 9.00 11.04 18.61
CA GLY A 32 9.72 11.42 19.83
C GLY A 32 9.49 10.40 20.96
N GLY A 33 9.21 10.86 22.18
CA GLY A 33 8.98 9.98 23.33
C GLY A 33 7.75 9.06 23.22
N ALA A 34 6.83 9.29 22.27
CA ALA A 34 5.70 8.39 22.05
C ALA A 34 6.08 7.09 21.31
N SER A 35 7.30 7.00 20.75
CA SER A 35 7.80 5.78 20.10
C SER A 35 7.79 4.58 21.05
N VAL A 36 8.07 4.79 22.34
CA VAL A 36 8.14 3.71 23.35
C VAL A 36 6.84 2.91 23.49
N ASN A 37 5.70 3.52 23.20
CA ASN A 37 4.41 2.82 23.24
C ASN A 37 4.25 1.91 22.00
N MET A 38 4.84 2.30 20.87
CA MET A 38 4.83 1.54 19.63
C MET A 38 5.84 0.40 19.61
N ASP A 39 6.96 0.52 20.34
CA ASP A 39 7.95 -0.56 20.56
C ASP A 39 7.29 -1.83 21.13
N SER A 40 6.27 -1.67 21.99
CA SER A 40 5.53 -2.82 22.54
C SER A 40 4.64 -3.54 21.54
N ALA A 41 4.23 -2.83 20.48
CA ALA A 41 3.26 -3.29 19.49
C ALA A 41 3.92 -3.95 18.29
N ARG A 42 5.18 -3.66 17.96
CA ARG A 42 5.88 -4.19 16.80
C ARG A 42 7.41 -4.02 16.91
N ASN A 43 8.14 -4.77 16.09
CA ASN A 43 9.57 -4.55 15.86
C ASN A 43 9.82 -3.21 15.14
N ASP A 44 10.92 -2.53 15.50
CA ASP A 44 11.46 -1.41 14.71
C ASP A 44 12.73 -1.80 13.96
N TYR A 45 12.55 -2.46 12.81
CA TYR A 45 13.64 -3.01 12.02
C TYR A 45 14.71 -2.02 11.52
N ALA A 46 14.56 -0.72 11.81
CA ALA A 46 15.50 0.37 11.49
C ALA A 46 15.83 0.50 9.99
N GLU A 47 15.04 -0.14 9.13
CA GLU A 47 15.14 -0.09 7.68
C GLU A 47 13.77 0.17 7.07
N VAL A 48 13.69 1.17 6.19
CA VAL A 48 12.42 1.64 5.63
C VAL A 48 11.76 0.60 4.72
N CYS A 49 12.55 -0.03 3.84
CA CYS A 49 12.01 -0.89 2.80
C CYS A 49 11.67 -2.31 3.30
N VAL A 50 12.21 -2.73 4.45
CA VAL A 50 12.17 -4.14 4.88
C VAL A 50 10.76 -4.63 5.20
N TYR A 51 9.86 -3.72 5.56
CA TYR A 51 8.46 -4.00 5.80
C TYR A 51 7.70 -4.40 4.53
N CYS A 52 8.28 -4.15 3.36
CA CYS A 52 7.68 -4.44 2.04
C CYS A 52 8.57 -5.36 1.20
N HIS A 53 9.88 -5.12 1.17
CA HIS A 53 10.82 -5.77 0.28
C HIS A 53 11.97 -6.44 1.02
N THR A 54 12.50 -7.51 0.44
CA THR A 54 13.70 -8.20 0.91
C THR A 54 14.64 -8.48 -0.27
N PRO A 55 15.97 -8.33 -0.15
CA PRO A 55 16.90 -8.68 -1.22
C PRO A 55 16.77 -10.14 -1.71
N HIS A 56 16.36 -11.05 -0.82
CA HIS A 56 16.18 -12.48 -1.11
C HIS A 56 15.22 -13.15 -0.11
N GLY A 57 14.72 -14.35 -0.40
CA GLY A 57 13.78 -15.05 0.49
C GLY A 57 12.40 -14.37 0.52
N ALA A 58 12.00 -13.79 -0.60
CA ALA A 58 10.70 -13.16 -0.76
C ALA A 58 9.55 -14.16 -0.71
N ASN A 59 8.36 -13.66 -0.40
CA ASN A 59 7.13 -14.41 -0.47
C ASN A 59 6.89 -14.90 -1.90
N SER A 60 6.84 -16.21 -2.06
CA SER A 60 6.61 -16.87 -3.35
C SER A 60 5.15 -17.21 -3.61
N THR A 61 4.26 -16.93 -2.63
CA THR A 61 2.81 -17.20 -2.74
C THR A 61 2.06 -16.12 -3.50
N ILE A 62 2.67 -14.94 -3.68
CA ILE A 62 2.15 -13.85 -4.52
C ILE A 62 3.22 -13.38 -5.50
N GLY A 63 2.82 -12.97 -6.70
CA GLY A 63 3.72 -12.50 -7.75
C GLY A 63 4.26 -11.08 -7.55
N ALA A 64 4.50 -10.64 -6.31
CA ALA A 64 4.97 -9.30 -6.00
C ALA A 64 6.51 -9.22 -5.99
N PRO A 65 7.14 -8.13 -6.49
CA PRO A 65 8.60 -8.03 -6.56
C PRO A 65 9.24 -8.08 -5.17
N LEU A 66 10.04 -9.13 -4.93
CA LEU A 66 10.86 -9.27 -3.73
C LEU A 66 10.07 -9.04 -2.40
N TRP A 67 8.80 -9.44 -2.36
CA TRP A 67 7.89 -9.12 -1.27
C TRP A 67 8.29 -9.78 0.05
N ASN A 68 8.37 -9.03 1.14
CA ASN A 68 8.84 -9.55 2.42
C ASN A 68 7.73 -9.82 3.42
N ARG A 69 6.44 -9.63 3.08
CA ARG A 69 5.35 -9.79 4.05
C ARG A 69 4.67 -11.14 3.98
N THR A 70 4.11 -11.54 5.11
CA THR A 70 3.18 -12.67 5.24
C THR A 70 1.94 -12.46 4.39
N ASN A 71 1.51 -13.50 3.68
CA ASN A 71 0.20 -13.55 3.03
C ASN A 71 -0.52 -14.83 3.43
N PRO A 72 -1.48 -14.78 4.36
CA PRO A 72 -2.19 -15.97 4.81
C PRO A 72 -3.23 -16.48 3.81
N GLY A 73 -3.36 -15.86 2.64
CA GLY A 73 -4.40 -16.21 1.66
C GLY A 73 -5.78 -15.71 2.08
N THR A 74 -5.83 -14.49 2.63
CA THR A 74 -7.08 -13.85 3.07
C THR A 74 -8.10 -13.80 1.93
N SER A 75 -9.33 -14.21 2.23
CA SER A 75 -10.47 -14.04 1.33
C SER A 75 -11.14 -12.69 1.58
N TYR A 76 -11.50 -11.99 0.51
CA TYR A 76 -12.11 -10.66 0.57
C TYR A 76 -13.56 -10.71 0.10
N THR A 77 -14.44 -9.99 0.80
CA THR A 77 -15.80 -9.74 0.32
C THR A 77 -15.75 -8.54 -0.60
N VAL A 78 -15.90 -8.76 -1.90
CA VAL A 78 -15.71 -7.69 -2.90
C VAL A 78 -17.00 -6.98 -3.23
N TYR A 79 -16.85 -5.82 -3.88
CA TYR A 79 -17.96 -5.01 -4.37
C TYR A 79 -18.95 -5.84 -5.20
N ASN A 80 -20.22 -5.79 -4.82
CA ASN A 80 -21.26 -6.68 -5.36
C ASN A 80 -22.47 -5.92 -5.92
N LYS A 81 -22.35 -4.61 -6.13
CA LYS A 81 -23.40 -3.81 -6.78
C LYS A 81 -23.12 -3.71 -8.29
N PRO A 82 -24.16 -3.46 -9.12
CA PRO A 82 -23.97 -3.24 -10.53
C PRO A 82 -23.01 -2.07 -10.79
N LEU A 83 -21.98 -2.32 -11.61
CA LEU A 83 -21.07 -1.28 -12.08
C LEU A 83 -21.59 -0.69 -13.39
N THR A 84 -21.40 0.61 -13.58
CA THR A 84 -21.75 1.29 -14.84
C THR A 84 -20.90 0.79 -16.02
N SER A 85 -19.75 0.18 -15.75
CA SER A 85 -18.88 -0.51 -16.72
C SER A 85 -19.42 -1.86 -17.19
N GLY A 86 -20.52 -2.36 -16.61
CA GLY A 86 -21.05 -3.70 -16.86
C GLY A 86 -20.15 -4.86 -16.38
N GLN A 87 -19.02 -4.54 -15.76
CA GLN A 87 -18.08 -5.52 -15.22
C GLN A 87 -18.51 -5.99 -13.83
N THR A 88 -17.89 -7.06 -13.37
CA THR A 88 -18.02 -7.56 -12.00
C THR A 88 -16.66 -7.51 -11.31
N ALA A 89 -16.64 -7.15 -10.03
CA ALA A 89 -15.41 -7.24 -9.24
C ALA A 89 -15.03 -8.72 -9.02
N SER A 90 -13.76 -9.02 -9.25
CA SER A 90 -13.10 -10.28 -8.92
C SER A 90 -12.33 -10.14 -7.60
N ALA A 91 -11.69 -11.22 -7.16
CA ALA A 91 -10.81 -11.15 -5.99
C ALA A 91 -9.65 -10.16 -6.26
N PRO A 92 -9.18 -9.41 -5.25
CA PRO A 92 -8.09 -8.46 -5.44
C PRO A 92 -6.83 -9.14 -6.01
N GLY A 93 -6.27 -8.53 -7.05
CA GLY A 93 -5.00 -8.96 -7.64
C GLY A 93 -3.79 -8.64 -6.75
N VAL A 94 -2.61 -9.02 -7.21
CA VAL A 94 -1.36 -8.86 -6.45
C VAL A 94 -1.05 -7.41 -6.08
N ASN A 95 -1.42 -6.44 -6.93
CA ASN A 95 -1.13 -5.03 -6.69
C ASN A 95 -2.07 -4.38 -5.66
N SER A 96 -3.12 -5.08 -5.28
CA SER A 96 -4.02 -4.76 -4.17
C SER A 96 -3.61 -5.54 -2.91
N LEU A 97 -3.26 -6.82 -3.06
CA LEU A 97 -2.81 -7.67 -1.96
C LEU A 97 -1.57 -7.10 -1.23
N ILE A 98 -0.65 -6.42 -1.94
CA ILE A 98 0.49 -5.77 -1.29
C ILE A 98 0.05 -4.68 -0.29
N CYS A 99 -0.99 -3.90 -0.61
CA CYS A 99 -1.55 -2.90 0.29
C CYS A 99 -2.34 -3.59 1.42
N LEU A 100 -3.19 -4.53 1.05
CA LEU A 100 -4.06 -5.23 1.98
C LEU A 100 -3.27 -6.04 3.01
N SER A 101 -2.07 -6.52 2.71
CA SER A 101 -1.21 -7.19 3.71
C SER A 101 -0.86 -6.34 4.94
N CYS A 102 -1.06 -5.02 4.90
CA CYS A 102 -1.01 -4.13 6.06
C CYS A 102 -2.41 -3.64 6.46
N HIS A 103 -3.23 -3.30 5.46
CA HIS A 103 -4.48 -2.57 5.63
C HIS A 103 -5.71 -3.45 5.89
N ASP A 104 -5.62 -4.77 5.66
CA ASP A 104 -6.70 -5.73 5.90
C ASP A 104 -6.85 -6.11 7.38
N GLY A 105 -5.85 -5.77 8.21
CA GLY A 105 -5.83 -6.07 9.63
C GLY A 105 -5.76 -7.56 9.98
N THR A 106 -5.31 -8.44 9.07
CA THR A 106 -5.27 -9.89 9.31
C THR A 106 -3.95 -10.36 9.92
N VAL A 107 -2.84 -9.70 9.60
CA VAL A 107 -1.48 -9.96 10.11
C VAL A 107 -0.88 -8.70 10.71
N ALA A 108 0.17 -8.87 11.52
CA ALA A 108 0.88 -7.78 12.15
C ALA A 108 1.51 -6.84 11.13
N ILE A 109 1.58 -5.56 11.46
CA ILE A 109 2.20 -4.54 10.59
C ILE A 109 3.70 -4.77 10.38
N ASP A 110 4.37 -5.50 11.27
CA ASP A 110 5.76 -5.92 11.17
C ASP A 110 5.94 -7.40 10.78
N SER A 111 4.87 -8.09 10.35
CA SER A 111 4.91 -9.49 9.95
C SER A 111 5.70 -9.68 8.64
N ILE A 112 7.00 -9.93 8.78
CA ILE A 112 7.94 -10.12 7.66
C ILE A 112 8.62 -11.49 7.66
N ILE A 113 9.08 -11.92 6.49
CA ILE A 113 9.67 -13.24 6.23
C ILE A 113 11.18 -13.23 6.48
N ASN A 114 11.85 -12.14 6.13
CA ASN A 114 13.29 -11.95 6.25
C ASN A 114 13.59 -10.66 7.03
N MET A 115 13.98 -10.81 8.30
CA MET A 115 14.38 -9.71 9.17
C MET A 115 15.78 -9.17 8.81
N PRO A 116 16.02 -7.85 8.88
CA PRO A 116 17.32 -7.29 8.54
C PRO A 116 18.34 -7.45 9.67
N ASN A 117 19.61 -7.29 9.31
CA ASN A 117 20.74 -7.08 10.23
C ASN A 117 20.77 -8.01 11.45
N ARG A 118 20.70 -9.33 11.20
CA ARG A 118 20.80 -10.35 12.26
C ARG A 118 22.06 -11.22 12.12
N PRO A 119 23.24 -10.72 12.54
CA PRO A 119 24.45 -11.54 12.55
C PRO A 119 24.28 -12.75 13.48
N GLY A 120 24.52 -13.97 12.96
CA GLY A 120 24.59 -15.20 13.77
C GLY A 120 23.26 -15.83 14.20
N SER A 121 22.11 -15.29 13.77
CA SER A 121 20.78 -15.89 14.01
C SER A 121 20.05 -16.18 12.69
N LYS A 122 19.01 -17.02 12.74
CA LYS A 122 18.14 -17.24 11.57
C LYS A 122 17.29 -15.98 11.34
N SER A 123 17.68 -15.18 10.35
CA SER A 123 16.94 -13.97 9.94
C SER A 123 15.76 -14.26 9.03
N TYR A 124 15.64 -15.49 8.53
CA TYR A 124 14.66 -15.91 7.55
C TYR A 124 13.88 -17.11 8.07
N ASP A 125 12.54 -17.06 7.93
CA ASP A 125 11.65 -18.18 8.19
C ASP A 125 10.70 -18.37 6.99
N PRO A 126 10.83 -19.44 6.18
CA PRO A 126 9.94 -19.66 5.05
C PRO A 126 8.47 -19.87 5.47
N THR A 127 8.21 -20.29 6.70
CA THR A 127 6.84 -20.51 7.19
C THR A 127 6.06 -19.20 7.34
N GLN A 128 6.77 -18.07 7.52
CA GLN A 128 6.19 -16.73 7.51
C GLN A 128 5.52 -16.35 6.19
N GLN A 129 5.74 -17.08 5.09
CA GLN A 129 5.10 -16.74 3.82
C GLN A 129 3.57 -16.84 3.90
N THR A 130 3.04 -17.81 4.64
CA THR A 130 1.60 -18.11 4.72
C THR A 130 1.02 -18.01 6.12
N ALA A 131 1.83 -17.89 7.17
CA ALA A 131 1.33 -17.78 8.53
C ALA A 131 2.30 -16.95 9.38
N GLN A 132 1.76 -16.03 10.16
CA GLN A 132 2.56 -15.27 11.12
C GLN A 132 3.11 -16.18 12.21
N ASN A 133 4.40 -16.04 12.51
CA ASN A 133 5.12 -16.74 13.56
C ASN A 133 5.72 -15.72 14.54
N ASP A 134 4.96 -15.42 15.59
CA ASP A 134 5.37 -14.44 16.60
C ASP A 134 6.68 -14.84 17.28
N ALA A 135 6.94 -16.12 17.53
CA ALA A 135 8.21 -16.56 18.13
C ALA A 135 9.41 -16.24 17.23
N PHE A 136 9.23 -16.30 15.90
CA PHE A 136 10.25 -15.84 14.96
C PHE A 136 10.41 -14.33 15.02
N LEU A 137 9.33 -13.55 14.89
CA LEU A 137 9.39 -12.09 14.90
C LEU A 137 9.95 -11.54 16.23
N SER A 138 9.56 -12.12 17.36
CA SER A 138 10.02 -11.80 18.72
C SER A 138 11.48 -12.18 18.98
N SER A 139 12.12 -12.90 18.06
CA SER A 139 13.52 -13.24 18.20
C SER A 139 14.46 -12.13 17.69
N TRP A 140 13.93 -11.04 17.10
CA TRP A 140 14.70 -9.86 16.73
C TRP A 140 15.30 -9.17 17.97
N PRO A 141 16.56 -8.66 17.91
CA PRO A 141 17.34 -8.33 19.11
C PRO A 141 17.03 -6.95 19.76
N ASP A 142 15.89 -6.33 19.47
CA ASP A 142 15.51 -4.96 19.89
C ASP A 142 14.48 -4.93 21.04
N ASN A 143 14.71 -5.58 22.18
CA ASN A 143 13.67 -5.66 23.24
C ASN A 143 12.30 -6.10 22.68
N SER A 144 12.31 -7.21 21.93
CA SER A 144 11.16 -7.92 21.36
C SER A 144 9.77 -7.41 21.79
N PRO A 145 8.89 -7.02 20.85
CA PRO A 145 7.56 -6.53 21.15
C PRO A 145 6.75 -7.60 21.86
N ILE A 146 5.77 -7.15 22.65
CA ILE A 146 4.94 -8.04 23.47
C ILE A 146 3.81 -8.68 22.65
N MET A 147 3.38 -8.04 21.54
CA MET A 147 2.11 -8.40 20.89
C MET A 147 2.07 -8.53 19.36
N HIS A 148 3.07 -8.07 18.59
CA HIS A 148 3.03 -8.04 17.11
C HIS A 148 1.64 -7.67 16.56
N ALA A 149 1.25 -6.41 16.78
CA ALA A 149 -0.08 -5.87 16.57
C ALA A 149 -0.46 -5.79 15.09
N LYS A 150 -1.69 -6.17 14.79
CA LYS A 150 -2.37 -5.90 13.52
C LYS A 150 -2.85 -4.46 13.51
N LEU A 151 -3.17 -3.93 12.33
CA LEU A 151 -3.68 -2.56 12.23
C LEU A 151 -4.99 -2.37 13.03
N SER A 152 -5.83 -3.40 13.14
CA SER A 152 -7.03 -3.38 13.99
C SER A 152 -6.72 -3.23 15.48
N ASP A 153 -5.62 -3.81 15.96
CA ASP A 153 -5.22 -3.71 17.37
C ASP A 153 -4.69 -2.31 17.69
N CYS A 154 -4.09 -1.64 16.70
CA CYS A 154 -3.67 -0.25 16.82
C CYS A 154 -4.85 0.70 17.07
N LEU A 155 -6.07 0.35 16.65
CA LEU A 155 -7.28 1.14 16.92
C LEU A 155 -7.66 1.18 18.40
N LEU A 156 -7.01 0.43 19.29
CA LEU A 156 -7.15 0.65 20.73
C LEU A 156 -6.73 2.07 21.14
N CYS A 157 -5.68 2.58 20.48
CA CYS A 157 -5.13 3.91 20.75
C CYS A 157 -5.42 4.88 19.60
N HIS A 158 -5.45 4.41 18.36
CA HIS A 158 -5.53 5.24 17.16
C HIS A 158 -6.98 5.47 16.69
N THR A 159 -7.78 6.15 17.53
CA THR A 159 -9.19 6.46 17.25
C THR A 159 -9.45 7.95 17.12
N SER A 160 -10.60 8.30 16.55
CA SER A 160 -11.09 9.69 16.49
C SER A 160 -11.32 10.34 17.87
N THR A 161 -11.42 9.55 18.94
CA THR A 161 -11.70 10.04 20.29
C THR A 161 -10.47 10.14 21.18
N ASN A 162 -9.32 9.61 20.75
CA ASN A 162 -8.06 9.72 21.49
C ASN A 162 -7.24 10.93 20.99
N PRO A 163 -7.14 12.03 21.77
CA PRO A 163 -6.42 13.22 21.33
C PRO A 163 -4.89 13.06 21.30
N PHE A 164 -4.36 11.96 21.83
CA PHE A 164 -2.93 11.72 21.98
C PHE A 164 -2.32 10.85 20.86
N ALA A 165 -3.15 10.33 19.97
CA ALA A 165 -2.72 9.49 18.86
C ALA A 165 -3.51 9.85 17.59
N PRO A 166 -2.89 9.78 16.40
CA PRO A 166 -3.62 9.93 15.15
C PRO A 166 -4.70 8.87 14.99
N ASP A 167 -5.83 9.25 14.40
CA ASP A 167 -6.87 8.31 14.02
C ASP A 167 -6.41 7.46 12.82
N PHE A 168 -6.45 6.13 12.96
CA PHE A 168 -6.15 5.19 11.89
C PHE A 168 -7.37 4.49 11.30
N THR A 169 -8.57 4.82 11.79
CA THR A 169 -9.81 4.13 11.40
C THR A 169 -9.99 4.10 9.88
N ALA A 170 -9.70 5.20 9.19
CA ALA A 170 -9.81 5.29 7.74
C ALA A 170 -8.78 4.45 6.96
N PHE A 171 -7.74 3.93 7.62
CA PHE A 171 -6.70 3.10 7.01
C PHE A 171 -6.91 1.61 7.24
N LEU A 172 -7.75 1.23 8.20
CA LEU A 172 -8.17 -0.16 8.35
C LEU A 172 -9.25 -0.45 7.31
N ILE A 173 -8.83 -0.89 6.13
CA ILE A 173 -9.72 -1.32 5.04
C ILE A 173 -10.43 -2.61 5.46
N GLY A 174 -9.71 -3.53 6.08
CA GLY A 174 -10.27 -4.82 6.46
C GLY A 174 -10.43 -5.78 5.28
N THR A 175 -11.26 -6.80 5.49
CA THR A 175 -11.51 -7.86 4.50
C THR A 175 -12.84 -7.72 3.77
N ASP A 176 -13.64 -6.71 4.12
CA ASP A 176 -14.91 -6.39 3.45
C ASP A 176 -14.72 -5.12 2.64
N LEU A 177 -14.58 -5.28 1.32
CA LEU A 177 -14.26 -4.22 0.36
C LEU A 177 -15.52 -3.68 -0.34
N ARG A 178 -16.72 -3.93 0.22
CA ARG A 178 -17.99 -3.57 -0.42
C ARG A 178 -18.31 -2.08 -0.36
N ASP A 179 -17.75 -1.36 0.60
CA ASP A 179 -17.88 0.09 0.77
C ASP A 179 -16.68 0.88 0.22
N ASP A 180 -15.62 0.19 -0.19
CA ASP A 180 -14.46 0.77 -0.87
C ASP A 180 -14.67 0.95 -2.38
N HIS A 181 -13.75 1.70 -2.99
CA HIS A 181 -13.68 1.75 -4.45
C HIS A 181 -13.36 0.34 -4.99
N PRO A 182 -14.13 -0.17 -5.97
CA PRO A 182 -13.93 -1.51 -6.50
C PRO A 182 -12.51 -1.75 -7.02
N VAL A 183 -11.92 -2.87 -6.60
CA VAL A 183 -10.68 -3.47 -7.15
C VAL A 183 -10.99 -4.84 -7.74
N GLY A 184 -10.09 -5.38 -8.56
CA GLY A 184 -10.35 -6.61 -9.31
C GLY A 184 -11.41 -6.41 -10.39
N VAL A 185 -11.60 -5.17 -10.87
CA VAL A 185 -12.57 -4.86 -11.93
C VAL A 185 -11.82 -4.68 -13.23
N SER A 186 -12.11 -5.51 -14.23
CA SER A 186 -11.51 -5.40 -15.55
C SER A 186 -11.83 -4.06 -16.22
N LEU A 187 -10.91 -3.57 -17.05
CA LEU A 187 -11.18 -2.46 -17.94
C LEU A 187 -12.33 -2.83 -18.88
N PRO A 188 -13.38 -2.00 -18.97
CA PRO A 188 -14.50 -2.26 -19.86
C PRO A 188 -14.11 -1.98 -21.33
N ASP A 189 -14.91 -2.53 -22.24
CA ASP A 189 -14.85 -2.18 -23.65
C ASP A 189 -15.25 -0.71 -23.85
N THR A 190 -14.29 0.11 -24.26
CA THR A 190 -14.48 1.56 -24.44
C THR A 190 -15.34 1.90 -25.66
N THR A 191 -15.70 0.93 -26.51
CA THR A 191 -16.67 1.12 -27.60
C THR A 191 -18.11 0.96 -27.15
N ILE A 192 -18.33 0.34 -25.99
CA ILE A 192 -19.66 0.05 -25.42
C ILE A 192 -19.93 0.96 -24.22
N TYR A 193 -18.91 1.23 -23.41
CA TYR A 193 -19.02 1.98 -22.17
C TYR A 193 -18.26 3.31 -22.26
N ASP A 194 -18.73 4.31 -21.53
CA ASP A 194 -18.15 5.67 -21.48
C ASP A 194 -16.84 5.70 -20.68
N PHE A 195 -15.82 5.06 -21.23
CA PHE A 195 -14.48 4.95 -20.67
C PHE A 195 -13.43 5.41 -21.69
N ASN A 196 -12.42 6.12 -21.20
CA ASN A 196 -11.28 6.52 -22.02
C ASN A 196 -10.34 5.33 -22.22
N PRO A 197 -9.90 5.04 -23.46
CA PRO A 197 -8.90 4.01 -23.70
C PRO A 197 -7.55 4.43 -23.14
N THR A 198 -6.81 3.45 -22.61
CA THR A 198 -5.41 3.62 -22.24
C THR A 198 -4.54 3.87 -23.47
N THR A 199 -3.49 4.66 -23.33
CA THR A 199 -2.62 5.07 -24.45
C THR A 199 -1.26 4.37 -24.47
N GLY A 200 -0.88 3.68 -23.39
CA GLY A 200 0.38 2.93 -23.29
C GLY A 200 0.20 1.53 -22.73
N THR A 201 1.04 0.58 -23.16
CA THR A 201 1.11 -0.77 -22.60
C THR A 201 2.57 -1.21 -22.46
N ALA A 202 2.87 -1.92 -21.37
CA ALA A 202 4.21 -2.45 -21.09
C ALA A 202 4.10 -3.76 -20.29
N GLY A 203 4.19 -4.90 -20.97
CA GLY A 203 4.04 -6.22 -20.35
C GLY A 203 2.65 -6.38 -19.70
N ASN A 204 2.62 -6.61 -18.39
CA ASN A 204 1.38 -6.75 -17.62
C ASN A 204 0.78 -5.41 -17.16
N LEU A 205 1.22 -4.30 -17.75
CA LEU A 205 0.74 -2.96 -17.41
C LEU A 205 0.06 -2.29 -18.59
N SER A 206 -1.10 -1.68 -18.35
CA SER A 206 -1.72 -0.70 -19.25
C SER A 206 -1.82 0.64 -18.53
N PHE A 207 -1.64 1.77 -19.20
CA PHE A 207 -1.58 3.08 -18.54
C PHE A 207 -1.98 4.23 -19.47
N TYR A 208 -2.33 5.36 -18.86
CA TYR A 208 -2.54 6.62 -19.58
C TYR A 208 -1.20 7.33 -19.74
N ASP A 209 -0.50 7.00 -20.83
CA ASP A 209 0.73 7.65 -21.26
C ASP A 209 0.42 9.09 -21.70
N THR A 210 0.63 10.03 -20.77
CA THR A 210 0.31 11.45 -20.92
C THR A 210 1.38 12.23 -21.67
N ASN A 211 2.61 11.71 -21.72
CA ASN A 211 3.74 12.35 -22.39
C ASN A 211 4.22 11.60 -23.65
N SER A 212 3.55 10.50 -24.01
CA SER A 212 3.81 9.68 -25.19
C SER A 212 5.24 9.09 -25.22
N ASN A 213 5.83 8.79 -24.07
CA ASN A 213 7.18 8.24 -23.97
C ASN A 213 7.22 6.69 -23.98
N GLY A 214 6.06 6.04 -23.98
CA GLY A 214 5.90 4.58 -23.98
C GLY A 214 6.23 3.90 -22.65
N ARG A 215 6.28 4.64 -21.53
CA ARG A 215 6.62 4.14 -20.19
C ARG A 215 5.70 4.75 -19.14
N ALA A 216 5.27 3.94 -18.17
CA ALA A 216 4.40 4.42 -17.12
C ALA A 216 5.13 5.29 -16.09
N ASP A 217 4.80 6.57 -16.04
CA ASP A 217 5.36 7.52 -15.09
C ASP A 217 4.59 7.53 -13.77
N SER A 218 5.24 7.99 -12.69
CA SER A 218 4.67 7.94 -11.33
C SER A 218 3.29 8.58 -11.21
N ASN A 219 3.05 9.63 -12.00
CA ASN A 219 1.83 10.43 -12.03
C ASN A 219 0.77 9.92 -13.03
N GLU A 220 0.93 8.73 -13.58
CA GLU A 220 0.01 8.16 -14.56
C GLU A 220 -0.78 6.99 -13.96
N LEU A 221 -2.11 7.10 -14.07
CA LEU A 221 -3.00 5.99 -13.73
C LEU A 221 -2.71 4.79 -14.63
N ARG A 222 -2.80 3.62 -14.02
CA ARG A 222 -2.36 2.37 -14.63
C ARG A 222 -3.21 1.21 -14.18
N PHE A 223 -3.19 0.12 -14.92
CA PHE A 223 -3.98 -1.08 -14.71
C PHE A 223 -3.09 -2.28 -14.86
N TYR A 224 -3.40 -3.32 -14.10
CA TYR A 224 -2.52 -4.46 -13.96
C TYR A 224 -3.19 -5.71 -14.49
N ASN A 225 -2.43 -6.50 -15.23
CA ASN A 225 -2.87 -7.80 -15.68
C ASN A 225 -2.28 -8.88 -14.77
N SER A 226 -3.13 -9.40 -13.89
CA SER A 226 -2.83 -10.49 -12.96
C SER A 226 -3.15 -11.87 -13.55
N GLY A 227 -3.64 -11.93 -14.80
CA GLY A 227 -4.04 -13.16 -15.50
C GLY A 227 -5.47 -13.13 -16.06
N GLN A 228 -6.29 -12.15 -15.68
CA GLN A 228 -7.69 -12.01 -16.09
C GLN A 228 -7.96 -10.81 -17.02
N GLY A 229 -6.90 -10.20 -17.56
CA GLY A 229 -6.96 -8.93 -18.27
C GLY A 229 -6.52 -7.77 -17.39
N TYR A 230 -6.52 -6.56 -17.94
CA TYR A 230 -6.13 -5.36 -17.18
C TYR A 230 -7.25 -4.98 -16.22
N GLU A 231 -6.96 -4.95 -14.93
CA GLU A 231 -7.89 -4.65 -13.86
C GLU A 231 -7.50 -3.38 -13.11
N VAL A 232 -8.51 -2.74 -12.51
CA VAL A 232 -8.36 -1.74 -11.47
C VAL A 232 -7.88 -2.43 -10.19
N GLU A 233 -6.76 -1.97 -9.67
CA GLU A 233 -6.17 -2.44 -8.41
C GLU A 233 -5.82 -1.23 -7.53
N CYS A 234 -5.50 -1.43 -6.24
CA CYS A 234 -5.10 -0.31 -5.36
C CYS A 234 -3.96 0.52 -6.00
N ALA A 235 -2.93 -0.15 -6.53
CA ALA A 235 -1.80 0.53 -7.14
C ALA A 235 -2.11 1.23 -8.49
N SER A 236 -3.36 1.15 -8.98
CA SER A 236 -3.82 1.87 -10.17
C SER A 236 -3.89 3.36 -9.91
N CYS A 237 -4.40 3.73 -8.73
CA CYS A 237 -4.55 5.10 -8.28
C CYS A 237 -3.46 5.50 -7.27
N HIS A 238 -2.95 4.52 -6.52
CA HIS A 238 -1.93 4.74 -5.50
C HIS A 238 -0.54 4.34 -6.01
N ASN A 239 0.47 5.14 -5.67
CA ASN A 239 1.88 4.87 -5.94
C ASN A 239 2.58 4.67 -4.60
N PRO A 240 2.90 3.44 -4.18
CA PRO A 240 3.46 3.18 -2.84
C PRO A 240 4.84 3.82 -2.61
N HIS A 241 5.49 4.37 -3.64
CA HIS A 241 6.75 5.12 -3.49
C HIS A 241 6.55 6.65 -3.40
N GLY A 242 5.32 7.13 -3.59
CA GLY A 242 4.96 8.54 -3.60
C GLY A 242 5.09 9.18 -4.98
N THR A 243 4.20 10.14 -5.24
CA THR A 243 4.19 10.94 -6.47
C THR A 243 4.32 12.42 -6.10
N PRO A 244 5.32 13.17 -6.60
CA PRO A 244 5.44 14.59 -6.30
C PRO A 244 4.29 15.43 -6.90
N VAL A 245 3.82 16.46 -6.18
CA VAL A 245 2.69 17.31 -6.60
C VAL A 245 2.91 18.13 -7.88
N ASN A 246 4.17 18.40 -8.26
CA ASN A 246 4.54 19.26 -9.38
C ASN A 246 5.39 18.50 -10.42
N SER A 247 5.07 17.24 -10.67
CA SER A 247 5.84 16.31 -11.51
C SER A 247 6.12 16.83 -12.93
N ALA A 248 7.14 17.67 -13.07
CA ALA A 248 7.95 17.76 -14.26
C ALA A 248 9.03 16.67 -14.19
N PRO A 249 9.34 15.97 -15.30
CA PRO A 249 10.39 14.97 -15.32
C PRO A 249 11.73 15.69 -15.26
N VAL A 250 12.26 15.90 -14.05
CA VAL A 250 13.59 16.50 -13.87
C VAL A 250 14.50 15.46 -13.22
N ASN A 251 15.22 14.74 -14.08
CA ASN A 251 16.53 14.12 -13.80
C ASN A 251 16.73 13.62 -12.36
N GLY A 252 15.98 12.58 -11.97
CA GLY A 252 16.35 11.73 -10.84
C GLY A 252 16.46 12.39 -9.46
N LYS A 253 15.93 13.62 -9.28
CA LYS A 253 15.76 14.21 -7.95
C LYS A 253 14.28 14.16 -7.56
N HIS A 254 13.94 13.12 -6.82
CA HIS A 254 12.80 13.10 -5.92
C HIS A 254 12.81 14.39 -5.09
N GLY A 255 11.84 15.28 -5.32
CA GLY A 255 11.88 16.63 -4.77
C GLY A 255 10.49 17.23 -4.61
N GLY A 256 10.11 17.54 -3.37
CA GLY A 256 8.92 18.31 -3.03
C GLY A 256 7.77 17.49 -2.44
N PRO A 257 6.65 18.16 -2.09
CA PRO A 257 5.51 17.51 -1.45
C PRO A 257 4.97 16.36 -2.28
N LEU A 258 4.64 15.26 -1.62
CA LEU A 258 3.97 14.12 -2.23
C LEU A 258 2.47 14.39 -2.31
N ILE A 259 1.84 13.86 -3.35
CA ILE A 259 0.40 13.84 -3.45
C ILE A 259 -0.12 12.99 -2.30
N PRO A 260 -1.06 13.52 -1.49
CA PRO A 260 -1.57 12.79 -0.35
C PRO A 260 -2.27 11.49 -0.76
N SER A 261 -2.39 10.53 0.16
CA SER A 261 -2.89 9.16 -0.06
C SER A 261 -2.04 8.37 -1.01
N PHE A 262 -0.82 8.85 -1.29
CA PHE A 262 0.02 8.28 -2.34
C PHE A 262 -0.65 8.29 -3.71
N LEU A 263 -1.61 9.20 -3.96
CA LEU A 263 -2.29 9.23 -5.25
C LEU A 263 -1.29 9.55 -6.37
N ARG A 264 -1.55 9.01 -7.55
CA ARG A 264 -0.80 9.34 -8.78
C ARG A 264 -1.20 10.70 -9.33
N VAL A 265 -2.45 11.09 -9.11
CA VAL A 265 -3.02 12.35 -9.62
C VAL A 265 -3.65 13.11 -8.45
N LYS A 266 -3.36 14.41 -8.36
CA LYS A 266 -3.76 15.25 -7.22
C LYS A 266 -5.24 15.65 -7.23
N ASP A 267 -5.78 15.94 -8.41
CA ASP A 267 -7.15 16.40 -8.55
C ASP A 267 -8.09 15.19 -8.70
N GLN A 268 -9.03 15.05 -7.77
CA GLN A 268 -10.03 13.97 -7.78
C GLN A 268 -10.91 14.01 -9.03
N SER A 269 -11.19 15.20 -9.58
CA SER A 269 -11.94 15.31 -10.83
C SER A 269 -11.11 14.79 -11.99
N THR A 270 -9.81 15.10 -12.03
CA THR A 270 -8.89 14.55 -13.03
C THR A 270 -8.78 13.03 -12.89
N LEU A 271 -8.74 12.49 -11.67
CA LEU A 271 -8.71 11.04 -11.42
C LEU A 271 -9.91 10.35 -12.10
N CYS A 272 -11.13 10.82 -11.83
CA CYS A 272 -12.34 10.25 -12.42
C CYS A 272 -12.39 10.43 -13.94
N LEU A 273 -12.07 11.63 -14.42
CA LEU A 273 -12.11 11.97 -15.86
C LEU A 273 -10.97 11.36 -16.67
N THR A 274 -9.95 10.81 -16.01
CA THR A 274 -8.92 10.03 -16.70
C THR A 274 -9.52 8.73 -17.22
N CYS A 275 -10.36 8.07 -16.42
CA CYS A 275 -10.97 6.79 -16.78
C CYS A 275 -12.32 6.94 -17.48
N HIS A 276 -13.14 7.90 -17.06
CA HIS A 276 -14.51 8.05 -17.53
C HIS A 276 -14.65 9.18 -18.54
N ASN A 277 -15.34 8.88 -19.64
CA ASN A 277 -15.83 9.89 -20.56
C ASN A 277 -17.18 10.42 -20.05
N LYS A 278 -17.51 11.68 -20.31
CA LYS A 278 -18.77 12.31 -19.90
C LYS A 278 -19.75 12.40 -21.06
#